data_AF-A0A127B4G9-F1
#
_entry.id   AF-A0A127B4G9-F1
#
_cell.length_a   1.000
_cell.length_b   1.000
_cell.length_c   1.000
_cell.angle_alpha   90.00
_cell.angle_beta   90.00
_cell.angle_gamma   90.00
#
_symmetry.space_group_name_H-M   'P 1'
#
loop_
_entity.id
_entity.type
_entity.pdbx_description
1 polymer ?
#
loop_
_entity_poly.entity_id
_entity_poly.type
_entity_poly.pdbx_seq_one_letter_code
_entity_poly.pdbx_strand_id
1 'polypeptide(L)'
;MALMVTAALTACSSSAKEFNFDDKSWKNDLNGCKGDRVKLTPQVETFRMKLLTRKEYVIRGLFGKPDAEELLERSQKIYIYYISPGPKCANGNKDGQNQKALSVRFDALGKVREIMLHDTY
;
A
#
# COMPACT_ATOMS: atom_id res chain seq x y z
N MET A 1 -6.69 35.68 36.92
CA MET A 1 -5.50 34.95 36.43
C MET A 1 -6.00 33.84 35.52
N ALA A 2 -6.16 34.12 34.22
CA ALA A 2 -6.67 33.17 33.25
C ALA A 2 -5.49 32.42 32.62
N LEU A 3 -5.34 31.14 32.96
CA LEU A 3 -4.36 30.26 32.31
C LEU A 3 -4.95 29.83 30.96
N MET A 4 -4.57 30.51 29.88
CA MET A 4 -4.83 30.04 28.52
C MET A 4 -3.88 28.88 28.24
N VAL A 5 -4.39 27.65 28.36
CA VAL A 5 -3.70 26.45 27.86
C VAL A 5 -3.91 26.41 26.34
N THR A 6 -2.92 26.89 25.59
CA THR A 6 -2.86 26.74 24.13
C THR A 6 -2.53 25.30 23.78
N ALA A 7 -3.57 24.52 23.48
CA ALA A 7 -3.43 23.18 22.91
C ALA A 7 -2.85 23.29 21.48
N ALA A 8 -1.57 22.94 21.33
CA ALA A 8 -0.94 22.82 20.02
C ALA A 8 -1.53 21.58 19.30
N LEU A 9 -2.44 21.81 18.35
CA LEU A 9 -2.92 20.80 17.42
C LEU A 9 -1.78 20.50 16.43
N THR A 10 -0.93 19.52 16.74
CA THR A 10 0.03 19.00 15.78
C THR A 10 -0.73 18.34 14.64
N ALA A 11 -0.68 18.96 13.46
CA ALA A 11 -1.33 18.48 12.25
C ALA A 11 -0.98 17.02 11.95
N CYS A 12 -2.00 16.20 11.72
CA CYS A 12 -1.84 14.84 11.24
C CYS A 12 -1.19 14.88 9.84
N SER A 13 0.11 14.61 9.75
CA SER A 13 0.78 14.47 8.45
C SER A 13 0.30 13.16 7.82
N SER A 14 -0.29 13.24 6.63
CA SER A 14 -0.68 12.04 5.89
C SER A 14 0.58 11.32 5.40
N SER A 15 0.61 9.99 5.51
CA SER A 15 1.74 9.17 5.04
C SER A 15 2.11 9.45 3.58
N ALA A 16 1.15 9.83 2.73
CA ALA A 16 1.40 10.24 1.35
C ALA A 16 2.31 11.47 1.21
N LYS A 17 2.17 12.47 2.10
CA LYS A 17 3.01 13.68 2.08
C LYS A 17 4.48 13.37 2.39
N GLU A 18 4.75 12.37 3.23
CA GLU A 18 6.12 11.94 3.58
C GLU A 18 6.89 11.45 2.35
N PHE A 19 6.21 10.80 1.40
CA PHE A 19 6.84 10.19 0.22
C PHE A 19 6.57 10.93 -1.10
N ASN A 20 5.89 12.08 -1.04
CA ASN A 20 5.43 12.83 -2.22
C ASN A 20 4.69 11.94 -3.23
N PHE A 21 3.89 10.98 -2.74
CA PHE A 21 3.27 9.93 -3.54
C PHE A 21 1.83 10.30 -3.92
N ASP A 22 1.44 10.05 -5.18
CA ASP A 22 0.06 10.21 -5.63
C ASP A 22 -0.82 9.05 -5.16
N ASP A 23 -1.09 9.07 -3.85
CA ASP A 23 -1.92 8.09 -3.16
C ASP A 23 -3.36 8.09 -3.68
N LYS A 24 -3.85 9.22 -4.20
CA LYS A 24 -5.21 9.34 -4.75
C LYS A 24 -5.35 8.50 -6.02
N SER A 25 -4.46 8.68 -6.99
CA SER A 25 -4.50 7.87 -8.23
C SER A 25 -4.31 6.39 -7.93
N TRP A 26 -3.38 6.04 -7.03
CA TRP A 26 -3.20 4.65 -6.60
C TRP A 26 -4.47 4.01 -6.02
N LYS A 27 -5.14 4.72 -5.10
CA LYS A 27 -6.36 4.24 -4.44
C LYS A 27 -7.56 4.17 -5.38
N ASN A 28 -7.60 5.03 -6.40
CA ASN A 28 -8.67 5.06 -7.40
C ASN A 28 -8.51 3.97 -8.47
N ASP A 29 -7.36 3.31 -8.54
CA ASP A 29 -7.08 2.19 -9.44
C ASP A 29 -7.25 0.85 -8.72
N LEU A 30 -8.49 0.54 -8.33
CA LEU A 30 -8.84 -0.71 -7.64
C LEU A 30 -8.42 -1.93 -8.48
N ASN A 31 -7.72 -2.89 -7.86
CA ASN A 31 -7.19 -4.09 -8.52
C ASN A 31 -6.28 -3.81 -9.75
N GLY A 32 -5.76 -2.58 -9.92
CA GLY A 32 -4.92 -2.23 -11.07
C GLY A 32 -5.66 -2.16 -12.41
N CYS A 33 -7.00 -2.08 -12.42
CA CYS A 33 -7.79 -2.15 -13.66
C CYS A 33 -7.59 -0.95 -14.62
N LYS A 34 -7.13 0.21 -14.13
CA LYS A 34 -6.93 1.45 -14.89
C LYS A 34 -5.48 1.64 -15.35
N GLY A 35 -4.55 0.90 -14.76
CA GLY A 35 -3.12 0.95 -15.10
C GLY A 35 -2.38 2.16 -14.52
N ASP A 36 -2.96 2.89 -13.57
CA ASP A 36 -2.30 4.00 -12.89
C ASP A 36 -1.24 3.48 -11.91
N ARG A 37 -1.49 2.33 -11.26
CA ARG A 37 -0.49 1.69 -10.40
C ARG A 37 0.77 1.28 -11.15
N VAL A 38 0.64 0.85 -12.41
CA VAL A 38 1.80 0.56 -13.28
C VAL A 38 2.69 1.81 -13.42
N LYS A 39 2.09 2.97 -13.72
CA LYS A 39 2.80 4.25 -13.88
C LYS A 39 3.47 4.72 -12.58
N LEU A 40 2.85 4.41 -11.44
CA LEU A 40 3.33 4.80 -10.10
C LEU A 40 4.34 3.82 -9.49
N THR A 41 4.48 2.61 -10.05
CA THR A 41 5.36 1.55 -9.53
C THR A 41 6.83 1.99 -9.42
N PRO A 42 7.43 2.71 -10.41
CA PRO A 42 8.79 3.22 -10.27
C PRO A 42 8.95 4.13 -9.05
N GLN A 43 7.94 4.93 -8.70
CA GLN A 43 7.98 5.76 -7.50
C GLN A 43 7.92 4.90 -6.23
N VAL A 44 7.05 3.90 -6.19
CA VAL A 44 6.97 2.94 -5.06
C VAL A 44 8.32 2.28 -4.81
N GLU A 45 9.06 1.91 -5.85
CA GLU A 45 10.40 1.33 -5.73
C GLU A 45 11.36 2.23 -4.94
N THR A 46 11.30 3.56 -5.15
CA THR A 46 12.19 4.52 -4.50
C THR A 46 12.00 4.62 -2.98
N PHE A 47 10.84 4.22 -2.45
CA PHE A 47 10.52 4.36 -1.04
C PHE A 47 10.08 3.09 -0.34
N ARG A 48 9.80 1.97 -1.05
CA ARG A 48 9.26 0.75 -0.44
C ARG A 48 10.09 0.26 0.75
N MET A 49 11.42 0.33 0.66
CA MET A 49 12.30 -0.12 1.74
C MET A 49 12.22 0.76 3.01
N LYS A 50 11.80 2.02 2.87
CA LYS A 50 11.55 2.92 4.02
C LYS A 50 10.27 2.55 4.78
N LEU A 51 9.42 1.70 4.21
CA LEU A 51 8.19 1.22 4.83
C LEU A 51 8.44 0.07 5.82
N LEU A 52 9.62 -0.55 5.80
CA LEU A 52 9.98 -1.56 6.79
C LEU A 52 9.81 -1.00 8.22
N THR A 53 9.29 -1.83 9.11
CA THR A 53 8.95 -1.51 10.51
C THR A 53 7.84 -0.47 10.71
N ARG A 54 7.34 0.17 9.64
CA ARG A 54 6.18 1.08 9.72
C ARG A 54 4.92 0.30 10.08
N LYS A 55 3.98 0.99 10.72
CA LYS A 55 2.70 0.42 11.11
C LYS A 55 1.77 0.27 9.92
N GLU A 56 0.89 -0.71 9.99
CA GLU A 56 -0.14 -0.98 8.97
C GLU A 56 -0.94 0.26 8.53
N TYR A 57 -1.29 1.16 9.45
CA TYR A 57 -2.02 2.38 9.09
C TYR A 57 -1.25 3.28 8.13
N VAL A 58 0.09 3.24 8.12
CA VAL A 58 0.93 3.98 7.16
C VAL A 58 0.74 3.40 5.75
N ILE A 59 0.72 2.07 5.64
CA ILE A 59 0.49 1.34 4.38
C ILE A 59 -0.91 1.62 3.86
N ARG A 60 -1.91 1.57 4.74
CA ARG A 60 -3.29 1.97 4.44
C ARG A 60 -3.41 3.44 4.02
N GLY A 61 -2.61 4.31 4.65
CA GLY A 61 -2.52 5.73 4.33
C GLY A 61 -1.97 6.00 2.94
N LEU A 62 -1.03 5.18 2.47
CA LEU A 62 -0.43 5.29 1.13
C LEU A 62 -1.25 4.59 0.06
N PHE A 63 -1.60 3.33 0.28
CA PHE A 63 -2.11 2.45 -0.77
C PHE A 63 -3.61 2.17 -0.64
N GLY A 64 -4.25 2.56 0.46
CA GLY A 64 -5.65 2.28 0.73
C GLY A 64 -5.89 0.83 1.15
N LYS A 65 -7.13 0.35 0.92
CA LYS A 65 -7.51 -1.04 1.19
C LYS A 65 -6.77 -1.98 0.22
N PRO A 66 -6.19 -3.10 0.70
CA PRO A 66 -5.59 -4.07 -0.20
C PRO A 66 -6.67 -4.74 -1.06
N ASP A 67 -6.27 -5.20 -2.23
CA ASP A 67 -7.16 -5.89 -3.16
C ASP A 67 -7.46 -7.32 -2.71
N ALA A 68 -6.47 -7.94 -2.05
CA ALA A 68 -6.56 -9.21 -1.36
C ALA A 68 -5.74 -9.20 -0.05
N GLU A 69 -6.18 -10.00 0.92
CA GLU A 69 -5.54 -10.17 2.22
C GLU A 69 -5.37 -11.67 2.47
N GLU A 70 -4.15 -12.10 2.75
CA GLU A 70 -3.83 -13.48 3.12
C GLU A 70 -3.43 -13.53 4.58
N LEU A 71 -4.03 -14.45 5.33
CA LEU A 71 -3.68 -14.71 6.72
C LEU A 71 -2.67 -15.85 6.78
N LEU A 72 -1.56 -15.62 7.47
CA LEU A 72 -0.53 -16.61 7.71
C LEU A 72 -0.62 -17.13 9.14
N GLU A 73 0.15 -18.18 9.44
CA GLU A 73 0.32 -18.63 10.81
C GLU A 73 0.90 -17.54 11.72
N ARG A 74 0.70 -17.71 13.03
CA ARG A 74 1.23 -16.82 14.08
C ARG A 74 0.75 -15.37 13.94
N SER A 75 -0.49 -15.19 13.51
CA SER A 75 -1.15 -13.87 13.41
C SER A 75 -0.42 -12.90 12.47
N GLN A 76 0.29 -13.42 11.48
CA GLN A 76 0.87 -12.62 10.40
C GLN A 76 -0.13 -12.50 9.26
N LYS A 77 0.01 -11.45 8.44
CA LYS A 77 -0.83 -11.26 7.26
C LYS A 77 -0.06 -10.61 6.13
N ILE A 78 -0.52 -10.84 4.90
CA ILE A 78 0.01 -10.23 3.69
C ILE A 78 -1.09 -9.40 3.03
N TYR A 79 -0.76 -8.15 2.74
CA TYR A 79 -1.58 -7.27 1.90
C TYR A 79 -1.08 -7.34 0.48
N ILE A 80 -2.02 -7.51 -0.45
CA ILE A 80 -1.73 -7.63 -1.87
C ILE A 80 -2.40 -6.46 -2.58
N TYR A 81 -1.61 -5.75 -3.38
CA TYR A 81 -2.08 -4.71 -4.28
C TYR A 81 -1.66 -5.09 -5.69
N TYR A 82 -2.63 -5.43 -6.55
CA TYR A 82 -2.38 -5.72 -7.95
C TYR A 82 -1.92 -4.45 -8.67
N ILE A 83 -0.83 -4.55 -9.41
CA ILE A 83 -0.23 -3.44 -10.17
C ILE A 83 -0.71 -3.48 -11.61
N SER A 84 -0.68 -4.67 -12.22
CA SER A 84 -1.39 -4.94 -13.48
C SER A 84 -2.84 -5.37 -13.18
N PRO A 85 -3.74 -5.40 -14.18
CA PRO A 85 -5.13 -5.82 -13.97
C PRO A 85 -5.25 -7.17 -13.29
N GLY A 86 -5.77 -7.17 -12.06
CA GLY A 86 -5.97 -8.38 -11.25
C GLY A 86 -7.23 -9.16 -11.61
N PRO A 87 -7.54 -10.24 -10.86
CA PRO A 87 -8.60 -11.19 -11.21
C PRO A 87 -10.02 -10.61 -11.21
N LYS A 88 -10.22 -9.46 -10.54
CA LYS A 88 -11.51 -8.78 -10.42
C LYS A 88 -11.78 -7.75 -11.54
N CYS A 89 -10.81 -7.53 -12.44
CA CYS A 89 -11.00 -6.64 -13.59
C CYS A 89 -11.73 -7.37 -14.72
N ALA A 90 -12.49 -6.65 -15.55
CA ALA A 90 -13.20 -7.24 -16.70
C ALA A 90 -12.26 -7.89 -17.75
N ASN A 91 -10.99 -7.46 -17.79
CA ASN A 91 -9.92 -8.05 -18.60
C ASN A 91 -8.86 -8.79 -17.74
N GLY A 92 -9.18 -9.10 -16.48
CA GLY A 92 -8.26 -9.78 -15.56
C GLY A 92 -7.96 -11.20 -16.02
N ASN A 93 -6.68 -11.59 -15.96
CA ASN A 93 -6.19 -12.91 -16.37
C ASN A 93 -6.57 -13.32 -17.81
N LYS A 94 -6.17 -12.53 -18.80
CA LYS A 94 -5.98 -13.08 -20.14
C LYS A 94 -4.75 -13.99 -20.10
N ASP A 95 -4.93 -15.27 -20.42
CA ASP A 95 -3.87 -16.29 -20.42
C ASP A 95 -2.56 -15.74 -20.98
N GLY A 96 -1.48 -15.83 -20.19
CA GLY A 96 -0.13 -15.41 -20.59
C GLY A 96 0.31 -14.01 -20.15
N GLN A 97 -0.52 -13.20 -19.46
CA GLN A 97 -0.03 -11.95 -18.86
C GLN A 97 0.55 -12.18 -17.47
N ASN A 98 1.81 -11.81 -17.29
CA ASN A 98 2.46 -11.80 -15.98
C ASN A 98 1.79 -10.77 -15.07
N GLN A 99 1.07 -11.26 -14.05
CA GLN A 99 0.38 -10.40 -13.09
C GLN A 99 1.38 -9.78 -12.12
N LYS A 100 1.56 -8.46 -12.18
CA LYS A 100 2.43 -7.73 -11.26
C LYS A 100 1.68 -7.36 -9.99
N ALA A 101 2.33 -7.47 -8.83
CA ALA A 101 1.73 -7.11 -7.56
C ALA A 101 2.75 -6.53 -6.56
N LEU A 102 2.27 -5.67 -5.67
CA LEU A 102 2.97 -5.28 -4.45
C LEU A 102 2.43 -6.13 -3.29
N SER A 103 3.31 -6.88 -2.64
CA SER A 103 2.99 -7.58 -1.40
C SER A 103 3.61 -6.86 -0.21
N VAL A 104 2.85 -6.76 0.88
CA VAL A 104 3.30 -6.19 2.16
C VAL A 104 2.96 -7.15 3.28
N ARG A 105 3.98 -7.79 3.85
CA ARG A 105 3.81 -8.73 4.97
C ARG A 105 3.99 -8.01 6.30
N PHE A 106 3.06 -8.26 7.22
CA PHE A 106 3.10 -7.73 8.58
C PHE A 106 3.49 -8.81 9.59
N ASP A 107 4.20 -8.40 10.63
CA ASP A 107 4.39 -9.21 11.83
C ASP A 107 3.14 -9.20 12.73
N ALA A 108 3.16 -9.99 13.80
CA ALA A 108 2.07 -10.08 14.77
C ALA A 108 1.79 -8.76 15.52
N LEU A 109 2.67 -7.76 15.42
CA LEU A 109 2.53 -6.42 16.02
C LEU A 109 2.01 -5.38 15.01
N GLY A 110 1.63 -5.83 13.81
CA GLY A 110 1.13 -4.97 12.73
C GLY A 110 2.19 -4.04 12.15
N LYS A 111 3.47 -4.44 12.19
CA LYS A 111 4.58 -3.73 11.53
C LYS A 111 5.00 -4.44 10.26
N VAL A 112 5.40 -3.69 9.25
CA VAL A 112 5.91 -4.25 7.99
C VAL A 112 7.21 -5.02 8.26
N ARG A 113 7.21 -6.30 7.90
CA ARG A 113 8.37 -7.19 7.96
C ARG A 113 9.03 -7.34 6.59
N GLU A 114 8.21 -7.49 5.55
CA GLU A 114 8.66 -7.65 4.16
C GLU A 114 7.76 -6.83 3.23
N ILE A 115 8.37 -6.31 2.16
CA ILE A 115 7.67 -5.60 1.09
C ILE A 115 8.34 -5.94 -0.24
N MET A 116 7.58 -6.46 -1.19
CA MET A 116 8.12 -6.97 -2.46
C MET A 116 7.24 -6.54 -3.64
N LEU A 117 7.88 -6.09 -4.72
CA LEU A 117 7.26 -6.03 -6.03
C LEU A 117 7.50 -7.35 -6.76
N HIS A 118 6.42 -7.96 -7.20
CA HIS A 118 6.41 -9.19 -7.98
C HIS A 118 6.19 -8.86 -9.44
N ASP A 119 7.04 -9.40 -10.31
CA ASP A 119 6.77 -9.37 -11.75
C ASP A 119 5.75 -10.45 -12.16
N THR A 120 5.51 -11.45 -11.31
CA THR A 120 4.51 -12.50 -11.50
C THR A 120 3.98 -12.94 -10.13
N TYR A 121 2.65 -12.89 -9.96
CA TYR A 121 1.95 -13.14 -8.69
C TYR A 121 0.72 -14.02 -8.91
#